data_AF-A0A351SB95-F1
#
_entry.id   AF-A0A351SB95-F1
#
_cell.length_a   1.000
_cell.length_b   1.000
_cell.length_c   1.000
_cell.angle_alpha   90.00
_cell.angle_beta   90.00
_cell.angle_gamma   90.00
#
_symmetry.space_group_name_H-M   'P 1'
#
loop_
_entity.id
_entity.type
_entity.pdbx_description
1 polymer ?
#
loop_
_entity_poly.entity_id
_entity_poly.type
_entity_poly.pdbx_seq_one_letter_code
_entity_poly.pdbx_strand_id
1 'polypeptide(L)'
;MTMALTVAPTVNLPSATGNLDRYLQTIRTIELLSEEEEQQLARRLRDHDDIEAAQKLILAHLRFVVHIARSYSGYGLPMNDIVQEGNIGLMKAVKRFDPDVGVRLISFAVHWIRAEIHEFVIRNWRIVKVATTKAQRKLFFKLRSAKKELTWFTADEIKAVAEDLGVEQKTVIEMESRMSGQDTSFDLPAGSDDEERLTAPASWLA
;
A
#
# COMPACT_ATOMS: atom_id res chain seq x y z
N MET A 1 1.83 -52.37 -0.47
CA MET A 1 1.99 -51.28 0.53
C MET A 1 1.87 -49.98 -0.24
N THR A 2 0.65 -49.46 -0.33
CA THR A 2 0.28 -48.37 -1.25
C THR A 2 0.63 -47.04 -0.59
N MET A 3 1.66 -46.36 -1.10
CA MET A 3 2.02 -45.00 -0.69
C MET A 3 0.87 -44.07 -1.04
N ALA A 4 0.12 -43.62 -0.03
CA ALA A 4 -0.84 -42.55 -0.20
C ALA A 4 -0.08 -41.27 -0.58
N LEU A 5 -0.40 -40.70 -1.74
CA LEU A 5 -0.04 -39.33 -2.09
C LEU A 5 -0.67 -38.41 -1.03
N THR A 6 0.10 -37.98 -0.04
CA THR A 6 -0.27 -36.84 0.80
C THR A 6 -0.18 -35.59 -0.07
N VAL A 7 -1.32 -35.18 -0.63
CA VAL A 7 -1.47 -33.87 -1.27
C VAL A 7 -1.06 -32.82 -0.24
N ALA A 8 0.00 -32.06 -0.55
CA ALA A 8 0.42 -30.94 0.29
C ALA A 8 -0.79 -30.04 0.54
N PRO A 9 -1.02 -29.55 1.79
CA PRO A 9 -2.17 -28.73 2.08
C PRO A 9 -2.09 -27.47 1.22
N THR A 10 -2.96 -27.39 0.22
CA THR A 10 -3.11 -26.18 -0.58
C THR A 10 -3.68 -25.13 0.35
N VAL A 11 -2.85 -24.17 0.76
CA VAL A 11 -3.30 -23.02 1.55
C VAL A 11 -4.28 -22.24 0.67
N ASN A 12 -5.58 -22.45 0.89
CA ASN A 12 -6.61 -21.72 0.19
C ASN A 12 -6.69 -20.30 0.77
N LEU A 13 -5.95 -19.38 0.16
CA LEU A 13 -5.87 -18.01 0.61
C LEU A 13 -7.09 -17.24 0.05
N PRO A 14 -8.02 -16.77 0.90
CA PRO A 14 -9.12 -15.94 0.43
C PRO A 14 -8.56 -14.63 -0.13
N SER A 15 -9.16 -14.09 -1.20
CA SER A 15 -8.75 -12.79 -1.73
C SER A 15 -8.91 -11.70 -0.67
N ALA A 16 -7.91 -10.82 -0.53
CA ALA A 16 -7.99 -9.67 0.37
C ALA A 16 -9.11 -8.68 -0.04
N THR A 17 -9.59 -8.72 -1.28
CA THR A 17 -10.64 -7.84 -1.81
C THR A 17 -12.04 -8.10 -1.26
N GLY A 18 -12.31 -9.30 -0.72
CA GLY A 18 -13.65 -9.66 -0.23
C GLY A 18 -13.80 -9.43 1.28
N ASN A 19 -13.01 -10.15 2.07
CA ASN A 19 -13.08 -10.10 3.53
C ASN A 19 -11.66 -10.04 4.10
N LEU A 20 -11.22 -8.82 4.40
CA LEU A 20 -9.90 -8.57 4.96
C LEU A 20 -9.69 -9.35 6.27
N ASP A 21 -10.70 -9.45 7.13
CA ASP A 21 -10.56 -10.17 8.40
C ASP A 21 -10.29 -11.66 8.19
N ARG A 22 -10.98 -12.30 7.24
CA ARG A 22 -10.72 -13.70 6.87
C ARG A 22 -9.31 -13.87 6.31
N TYR A 23 -8.87 -12.97 5.43
CA TYR A 23 -7.50 -12.95 4.92
C TYR A 23 -6.48 -12.83 6.06
N LEU A 24 -6.69 -11.89 6.99
CA LEU A 24 -5.83 -11.67 8.14
C LEU A 24 -5.78 -12.89 9.08
N GLN A 25 -6.89 -13.62 9.23
CA GLN A 25 -6.92 -14.87 9.98
C GLN A 25 -6.11 -15.96 9.29
N THR A 26 -6.26 -16.13 7.98
CA THR A 26 -5.52 -17.16 7.23
C THR A 26 -4.02 -16.89 7.19
N ILE A 27 -3.57 -15.65 6.97
CA ILE A 27 -2.12 -15.37 6.94
C ILE A 27 -1.45 -15.55 8.30
N ARG A 28 -2.21 -15.49 9.41
CA ARG A 28 -1.68 -15.72 10.76
C ARG A 28 -1.36 -17.18 11.03
N THR A 29 -2.04 -18.12 10.35
CA THR A 29 -1.80 -19.56 10.51
C THR A 29 -0.61 -20.06 9.70
N ILE A 30 -0.06 -19.23 8.80
CA ILE A 30 1.12 -19.58 8.00
C ILE A 30 2.35 -19.54 8.90
N GLU A 31 3.13 -20.61 8.86
CA GLU A 31 4.38 -20.74 9.61
C GLU A 31 5.45 -19.78 9.09
N LEU A 32 6.26 -19.27 10.01
CA LEU A 32 7.40 -18.42 9.68
C LEU A 32 8.58 -19.30 9.28
N LEU A 33 9.33 -18.88 8.28
CA LEU A 33 10.51 -19.59 7.81
C LEU A 33 11.72 -19.27 8.70
N SER A 34 12.52 -20.29 9.00
CA SER A 34 13.86 -20.11 9.52
C SER A 34 14.77 -19.43 8.49
N GLU A 35 15.94 -18.97 8.92
CA GLU A 35 16.92 -18.38 7.99
C GLU A 35 17.42 -19.41 6.97
N GLU A 36 17.67 -20.63 7.44
CA GLU A 36 18.13 -21.75 6.63
C GLU A 36 17.08 -22.16 5.59
N GLU A 37 15.81 -22.23 6.00
CA GLU A 37 14.70 -22.52 5.08
C GLU A 37 14.53 -21.43 4.02
N GLU A 38 14.61 -20.16 4.41
CA GLU A 38 14.54 -19.02 3.50
C GLU A 38 15.68 -19.06 2.47
N GLN A 39 16.90 -19.35 2.92
CA GLN A 39 18.08 -19.51 2.05
C GLN A 39 17.92 -20.69 1.08
N GLN A 40 17.45 -21.84 1.56
CA GLN A 40 17.22 -23.02 0.71
C GLN A 40 16.16 -22.75 -0.37
N LEU A 41 15.03 -22.14 0.02
CA LEU A 41 13.96 -21.81 -0.92
C LEU A 41 14.41 -20.75 -1.93
N ALA A 42 15.16 -19.74 -1.48
CA ALA A 42 15.70 -18.70 -2.36
C ALA A 42 16.69 -19.27 -3.39
N ARG A 43 17.58 -20.19 -2.98
CA ARG A 43 18.49 -20.89 -3.90
C ARG A 43 17.74 -21.75 -4.91
N ARG A 44 16.75 -22.53 -4.44
CA ARG A 44 15.88 -23.33 -5.33
C ARG A 44 15.17 -22.47 -6.37
N LEU A 45 14.61 -21.34 -5.95
CA LEU A 45 13.97 -20.40 -6.86
C LEU A 45 14.97 -19.85 -7.89
N ARG A 46 16.15 -19.42 -7.46
CA ARG A 46 17.16 -18.83 -8.36
C ARG A 46 17.72 -19.85 -9.36
N ASP A 47 18.07 -21.04 -8.88
CA ASP A 47 18.83 -22.02 -9.64
C ASP A 47 17.91 -22.93 -10.51
N HIS A 48 16.63 -23.06 -10.14
CA HIS A 48 15.68 -23.96 -10.79
C HIS A 48 14.36 -23.31 -11.21
N ASP A 49 14.18 -22.01 -11.03
CA ASP A 49 12.91 -21.28 -11.27
C ASP A 49 11.72 -21.95 -10.54
N ASP A 50 11.98 -22.47 -9.33
CA ASP A 50 11.03 -23.24 -8.54
C ASP A 50 9.86 -22.38 -8.02
N ILE A 51 8.73 -22.48 -8.70
CA ILE A 51 7.51 -21.72 -8.39
C ILE A 51 6.96 -22.06 -7.01
N GLU A 52 7.09 -23.31 -6.54
CA GLU A 52 6.64 -23.69 -5.20
C GLU A 52 7.52 -23.04 -4.13
N ALA A 53 8.82 -22.92 -4.39
CA ALA A 53 9.73 -22.19 -3.50
C ALA A 53 9.37 -20.70 -3.43
N ALA A 54 9.08 -20.06 -4.57
CA ALA A 54 8.58 -18.69 -4.60
C ALA A 54 7.27 -18.54 -3.79
N GLN A 55 6.32 -19.46 -3.97
CA GLN A 55 5.05 -19.43 -3.27
C GLN A 55 5.26 -19.51 -1.74
N LYS A 56 6.10 -20.42 -1.26
CA LYS A 56 6.41 -20.54 0.18
C LYS A 56 7.06 -19.28 0.74
N LEU A 57 8.03 -18.71 0.01
CA LEU A 57 8.67 -17.44 0.38
C LEU A 57 7.66 -16.31 0.47
N ILE A 58 6.73 -16.20 -0.48
CA ILE A 58 5.70 -15.15 -0.47
C ILE A 58 4.74 -15.35 0.71
N LEU A 59 4.20 -16.56 0.89
CA LEU A 59 3.21 -16.87 1.92
C LEU A 59 3.73 -16.56 3.34
N ALA A 60 4.97 -16.94 3.64
CA ALA A 60 5.59 -16.69 4.95
C ALA A 60 5.69 -15.19 5.31
N HIS A 61 5.72 -14.32 4.31
CA HIS A 61 5.96 -12.88 4.47
C HIS A 61 4.70 -12.00 4.35
N LEU A 62 3.53 -12.57 4.07
CA LEU A 62 2.28 -11.80 3.92
C LEU A 62 1.91 -10.99 5.17
N ARG A 63 2.18 -11.52 6.37
CA ARG A 63 1.95 -10.82 7.64
C ARG A 63 2.73 -9.50 7.72
N PHE A 64 3.94 -9.49 7.17
CA PHE A 64 4.80 -8.32 7.15
C PHE A 64 4.33 -7.28 6.12
N VAL A 65 3.80 -7.72 4.97
CA VAL A 65 3.15 -6.82 3.99
C VAL A 65 1.99 -6.07 4.65
N VAL A 66 1.12 -6.78 5.38
CA VAL A 66 0.01 -6.15 6.11
C VAL A 66 0.51 -5.14 7.14
N HIS A 67 1.60 -5.45 7.85
CA HIS A 67 2.20 -4.52 8.80
C HIS A 67 2.64 -3.22 8.12
N ILE A 68 3.28 -3.30 6.94
CA ILE A 68 3.63 -2.11 6.14
C ILE A 68 2.38 -1.39 5.63
N ALA A 69 1.40 -2.11 5.07
CA ALA A 69 0.18 -1.53 4.51
C ALA A 69 -0.60 -0.68 5.54
N ARG A 70 -0.59 -1.09 6.82
CA ARG A 70 -1.23 -0.34 7.91
C ARG A 70 -0.70 1.08 8.10
N SER A 71 0.57 1.37 7.76
CA SER A 71 1.07 2.76 7.83
C SER A 71 0.44 3.69 6.79
N TYR A 72 -0.36 3.15 5.86
CA TYR A 72 -1.04 3.87 4.78
C TYR A 72 -2.57 3.96 4.99
N SER A 73 -3.10 3.56 6.15
CA SER A 73 -4.54 3.65 6.46
C SER A 73 -5.10 5.07 6.44
N GLY A 74 -4.24 6.09 6.47
CA GLY A 74 -4.62 7.49 6.46
C GLY A 74 -4.89 8.10 5.09
N TYR A 75 -4.77 7.39 3.96
CA TYR A 75 -4.95 8.00 2.63
C TYR A 75 -6.39 7.95 2.09
N GLY A 76 -7.34 7.38 2.85
CA GLY A 76 -8.73 7.22 2.40
C GLY A 76 -8.93 6.13 1.35
N LEU A 77 -7.92 5.27 1.17
CA LEU A 77 -7.94 4.16 0.22
C LEU A 77 -8.34 2.85 0.94
N PRO A 78 -9.04 1.92 0.25
CA PRO A 78 -9.38 0.64 0.83
C PRO A 78 -8.13 -0.15 1.25
N MET A 79 -8.10 -0.64 2.49
CA MET A 79 -6.94 -1.36 3.04
C MET A 79 -6.63 -2.63 2.25
N ASN A 80 -7.66 -3.31 1.73
CA ASN A 80 -7.51 -4.46 0.85
C ASN A 80 -6.64 -4.15 -0.37
N ASP A 81 -6.87 -3.01 -1.03
CA ASP A 81 -6.14 -2.68 -2.24
C ASP A 81 -4.68 -2.33 -1.93
N ILE A 82 -4.44 -1.61 -0.83
CA ILE A 82 -3.08 -1.33 -0.34
C ILE A 82 -2.32 -2.63 -0.06
N VAL A 83 -2.95 -3.60 0.60
CA VAL A 83 -2.33 -4.90 0.89
C VAL A 83 -2.01 -5.65 -0.40
N GLN A 84 -2.91 -5.63 -1.39
CA GLN A 84 -2.68 -6.28 -2.68
C GLN A 84 -1.49 -5.69 -3.44
N GLU A 85 -1.36 -4.37 -3.47
CA GLU A 85 -0.21 -3.70 -4.09
C GLU A 85 1.08 -3.99 -3.35
N GLY A 86 1.02 -4.06 -2.01
CA GLY A 86 2.14 -4.54 -1.20
C GLY A 86 2.54 -5.98 -1.53
N ASN A 87 1.57 -6.87 -1.78
CA ASN A 87 1.81 -8.25 -2.17
C ASN A 87 2.47 -8.32 -3.56
N ILE A 88 2.07 -7.47 -4.50
CA ILE A 88 2.74 -7.32 -5.81
C ILE A 88 4.20 -6.87 -5.62
N GLY A 89 4.46 -5.94 -4.70
CA GLY A 89 5.81 -5.53 -4.33
C GLY A 89 6.64 -6.67 -3.76
N LEU A 90 6.07 -7.48 -2.88
CA LEU A 90 6.73 -8.67 -2.34
C LEU A 90 7.05 -9.69 -3.45
N MET A 91 6.13 -9.96 -4.38
CA MET A 91 6.38 -10.85 -5.52
C MET A 91 7.54 -10.34 -6.38
N LYS A 92 7.58 -9.03 -6.64
CA LYS A 92 8.68 -8.38 -7.39
C LYS A 92 10.03 -8.47 -6.65
N ALA A 93 10.01 -8.44 -5.32
CA ALA A 93 11.20 -8.62 -4.49
C ALA A 93 11.68 -10.07 -4.53
N VAL A 94 10.79 -11.04 -4.30
CA VAL A 94 11.13 -12.48 -4.29
C VAL A 94 11.79 -12.90 -5.62
N LYS A 95 11.28 -12.40 -6.75
CA LYS A 95 11.87 -12.67 -8.08
C LYS A 95 13.29 -12.13 -8.27
N ARG A 96 13.71 -11.11 -7.50
CA ARG A 96 15.00 -10.42 -7.66
C ARG A 96 15.92 -10.60 -6.45
N PHE A 97 15.50 -11.39 -5.48
CA PHE A 97 16.25 -11.60 -4.26
C PHE A 97 17.46 -12.49 -4.55
N ASP A 98 18.63 -12.07 -4.08
CA ASP A 98 19.87 -12.85 -4.17
C ASP A 98 20.24 -13.41 -2.79
N PRO A 99 20.18 -14.74 -2.60
CA PRO A 99 20.50 -15.37 -1.32
C PRO A 99 21.98 -15.23 -0.92
N ASP A 100 22.90 -15.00 -1.88
CA ASP A 100 24.34 -14.93 -1.61
C ASP A 100 24.77 -13.60 -0.97
N VAL A 101 23.90 -12.59 -0.95
CA VAL A 101 24.15 -11.30 -0.30
C VAL A 101 24.17 -11.41 1.23
N GLY A 102 23.62 -12.49 1.80
CA GLY A 102 23.66 -12.75 3.25
C GLY A 102 22.73 -11.85 4.07
N VAL A 103 21.69 -11.28 3.46
CA VAL A 103 20.64 -10.50 4.14
C VAL A 103 19.32 -11.26 4.11
N ARG A 104 18.48 -11.05 5.13
CA ARG A 104 17.12 -11.60 5.14
C ARG A 104 16.29 -11.03 3.99
N LEU A 105 15.42 -11.86 3.41
CA LEU A 105 14.49 -11.47 2.34
C LEU A 105 13.65 -10.25 2.73
N ILE A 106 13.19 -10.17 3.97
CA ILE A 106 12.42 -9.03 4.48
C ILE A 106 13.18 -7.72 4.30
N SER A 107 14.46 -7.69 4.66
CA SER A 107 15.30 -6.48 4.57
C SER A 107 15.36 -5.95 3.14
N PHE A 108 15.40 -6.85 2.15
CA PHE A 108 15.34 -6.49 0.75
C PHE A 108 13.92 -6.11 0.29
N ALA A 109 12.91 -6.89 0.67
CA ALA A 109 11.53 -6.76 0.19
C ALA A 109 10.84 -5.47 0.65
N VAL A 110 11.20 -4.93 1.81
CA VAL A 110 10.65 -3.68 2.36
C VAL A 110 10.62 -2.55 1.32
N HIS A 111 11.71 -2.37 0.57
CA HIS A 111 11.83 -1.29 -0.40
C HIS A 111 10.87 -1.47 -1.58
N TRP A 112 10.71 -2.71 -2.06
CA TRP A 112 9.78 -3.05 -3.14
C TRP A 112 8.32 -2.89 -2.70
N ILE A 113 7.99 -3.38 -1.50
CA ILE A 113 6.63 -3.27 -0.93
C ILE A 113 6.23 -1.80 -0.81
N ARG A 114 7.11 -0.96 -0.21
CA ARG A 114 6.82 0.48 -0.07
C ARG A 114 6.74 1.19 -1.41
N ALA A 115 7.59 0.83 -2.38
CA ALA A 115 7.57 1.45 -3.70
C ALA A 115 6.24 1.20 -4.43
N GLU A 116 5.75 -0.04 -4.44
CA GLU A 116 4.48 -0.37 -5.09
C GLU A 116 3.29 0.30 -4.37
N ILE A 117 3.26 0.26 -3.04
CA ILE A 117 2.22 0.95 -2.26
C ILE A 117 2.26 2.46 -2.53
N HIS A 118 3.45 3.09 -2.55
CA HIS A 118 3.58 4.51 -2.85
C HIS A 118 3.02 4.87 -4.23
N GLU A 119 3.35 4.07 -5.24
CA GLU A 119 2.86 4.27 -6.60
C GLU A 119 1.35 4.08 -6.69
N PHE A 120 0.78 3.11 -5.98
CA PHE A 120 -0.67 2.96 -5.87
C PHE A 120 -1.34 4.17 -5.20
N VAL A 121 -0.83 4.61 -4.05
CA VAL A 121 -1.41 5.74 -3.31
C VAL A 121 -1.39 7.01 -4.18
N ILE A 122 -0.27 7.34 -4.81
CA ILE A 122 -0.15 8.55 -5.64
C ILE A 122 -1.08 8.49 -6.87
N ARG A 123 -1.33 7.31 -7.43
CA ARG A 123 -2.20 7.18 -8.62
C ARG A 123 -3.69 7.21 -8.28
N ASN A 124 -4.08 6.88 -7.05
CA ASN A 124 -5.48 6.62 -6.70
C ASN A 124 -6.05 7.52 -5.58
N TRP A 125 -5.25 8.36 -4.92
CA TRP A 125 -5.74 9.22 -3.82
C TRP A 125 -6.75 10.30 -4.24
N ARG A 126 -6.85 10.62 -5.53
CA ARG A 126 -7.83 11.54 -6.15
C ARG A 126 -8.29 11.03 -7.49
N ILE A 127 -9.52 11.42 -7.87
CA ILE A 127 -10.08 11.13 -9.20
C ILE A 127 -9.29 11.88 -10.29
N VAL A 128 -8.95 13.15 -10.03
CA VAL A 128 -8.17 13.97 -10.96
C VAL A 128 -6.68 13.66 -10.83
N LYS A 129 -6.12 13.05 -11.88
CA LYS A 129 -4.70 12.65 -11.93
C LYS A 129 -3.82 13.86 -12.25
N VAL A 130 -2.77 14.05 -11.47
CA VAL A 130 -1.77 15.12 -11.69
C VAL A 130 -0.39 14.50 -11.81
N ALA A 131 0.37 14.94 -12.83
CA ALA A 131 1.78 14.56 -12.95
C ALA A 131 2.56 15.13 -11.75
N THR A 132 3.31 14.27 -11.06
CA THR A 132 4.08 14.65 -9.87
C THR A 132 5.57 14.44 -10.09
N THR A 133 6.39 15.40 -9.67
CA THR A 133 7.85 15.27 -9.66
C THR A 133 8.32 14.44 -8.46
N LYS A 134 9.59 13.99 -8.47
CA LYS A 134 10.16 13.25 -7.33
C LYS A 134 10.07 14.04 -6.01
N ALA A 135 10.32 15.35 -6.07
CA ALA A 135 10.22 16.23 -4.90
C ALA A 135 8.78 16.35 -4.40
N GLN A 136 7.80 16.49 -5.30
CA GLN A 136 6.38 16.52 -4.95
C GLN A 136 5.88 15.19 -4.36
N ARG A 137 6.37 14.05 -4.86
CA ARG A 137 6.06 12.74 -4.27
C ARG A 137 6.57 12.64 -2.83
N LYS A 138 7.82 13.07 -2.57
CA LYS A 138 8.39 13.12 -1.21
C LYS A 138 7.59 14.06 -0.30
N LEU A 139 7.23 15.24 -0.82
CA LEU A 139 6.39 16.23 -0.14
C LEU A 139 5.04 15.64 0.28
N PHE A 140 4.34 14.95 -0.62
CA PHE A 140 3.03 14.34 -0.36
C PHE A 140 3.06 13.39 0.86
N PHE A 141 3.99 12.43 0.88
CA PHE A 141 4.10 11.47 2.00
C PHE A 141 4.58 12.14 3.29
N LYS A 142 5.45 13.16 3.20
CA LYS A 142 5.94 13.91 4.37
C LYS A 142 4.83 14.74 4.99
N LEU A 143 4.07 15.50 4.19
CA LEU A 143 2.94 16.29 4.65
C LEU A 143 1.87 15.42 5.31
N ARG A 144 1.54 14.25 4.72
CA ARG A 144 0.54 13.36 5.34
C ARG A 144 1.01 12.79 6.68
N SER A 145 2.30 12.46 6.76
CA SER A 145 2.89 11.87 7.97
C SER A 145 3.01 12.91 9.10
N ALA A 146 3.21 14.19 8.77
CA ALA A 146 3.23 15.31 9.71
C ALA A 146 1.82 15.75 10.15
N LYS A 147 0.82 15.69 9.27
CA LYS A 147 -0.59 16.08 9.53
C LYS A 147 -1.37 15.05 10.37
N LYS A 148 -0.72 14.36 11.31
CA LYS A 148 -1.42 13.53 12.31
C LYS A 148 -2.32 14.39 13.22
N GLU A 149 -1.97 15.66 13.37
CA GLU A 149 -2.79 16.70 13.99
C GLU A 149 -3.65 17.36 12.87
N LEU A 150 -4.95 17.58 13.10
CA LEU A 150 -5.87 18.19 12.12
C LEU A 150 -5.63 19.69 11.87
N THR A 151 -4.45 20.21 12.16
CA THR A 151 -4.09 21.62 12.03
C THR A 151 -3.48 21.91 10.66
N TRP A 152 -3.71 23.14 10.20
CA TRP A 152 -3.01 23.70 9.04
C TRP A 152 -1.56 24.01 9.43
N PHE A 153 -0.63 23.88 8.48
CA PHE A 153 0.76 24.26 8.75
C PHE A 153 0.88 25.77 8.99
N THR A 154 1.68 26.12 9.99
CA THR A 154 2.14 27.50 10.20
C THR A 154 3.11 27.92 9.09
N ALA A 155 3.29 29.23 8.90
CA ALA A 155 4.22 29.76 7.90
C ALA A 155 5.66 29.25 8.11
N ASP A 156 6.08 29.08 9.37
CA ASP A 156 7.41 28.56 9.71
C ASP A 156 7.56 27.08 9.35
N GLU A 157 6.51 26.27 9.53
CA GLU A 157 6.51 24.86 9.12
C GLU A 157 6.54 24.72 7.59
N ILE A 158 5.78 25.55 6.86
CA ILE A 158 5.80 25.58 5.39
C ILE A 158 7.22 25.90 4.91
N LYS A 159 7.87 26.89 5.52
CA LYS A 159 9.25 27.27 5.19
C LYS A 159 10.24 26.14 5.48
N ALA A 160 10.16 25.50 6.66
CA ALA A 160 11.03 24.40 7.02
C ALA A 160 10.86 23.18 6.09
N VAL A 161 9.63 22.86 5.69
CA VAL A 161 9.35 21.77 4.74
C VAL A 161 9.85 22.10 3.33
N ALA A 162 9.68 23.35 2.90
CA ALA A 162 10.17 23.85 1.61
C ALA A 162 11.71 23.74 1.52
N GLU A 163 12.41 24.18 2.56
CA GLU A 163 13.89 24.13 2.64
C GLU A 163 14.42 22.69 2.68
N ASP A 164 13.85 21.79 3.49
CA ASP A 164 14.27 20.39 3.56
C ASP A 164 14.10 19.62 2.23
N LEU A 165 13.07 19.99 1.47
CA LEU A 165 12.73 19.31 0.21
C LEU A 165 13.27 20.02 -1.02
N GLY A 166 13.84 21.22 -0.87
CA GLY A 166 14.33 22.05 -1.97
C GLY A 166 13.23 22.46 -2.94
N VAL A 167 12.02 22.76 -2.43
CA VAL A 167 10.86 23.18 -3.22
C VAL A 167 10.41 24.58 -2.81
N GLU A 168 9.69 25.27 -3.68
CA GLU A 168 9.10 26.57 -3.33
C GLU A 168 8.00 26.42 -2.29
N GLN A 169 7.87 27.38 -1.37
CA GLN A 169 6.78 27.44 -0.39
C GLN A 169 5.39 27.38 -1.06
N LYS A 170 5.26 28.00 -2.24
CA LYS A 170 4.04 27.92 -3.06
C LYS A 170 3.65 26.48 -3.39
N THR A 171 4.64 25.63 -3.70
CA THR A 171 4.41 24.21 -4.00
C THR A 171 3.91 23.45 -2.77
N VAL A 172 4.40 23.81 -1.57
CA VAL A 172 3.95 23.24 -0.29
C VAL A 172 2.49 23.61 -0.02
N ILE A 173 2.13 24.88 -0.16
CA ILE A 173 0.76 25.39 0.01
C ILE A 173 -0.20 24.73 -0.99
N GLU A 174 0.19 24.65 -2.26
CA GLU A 174 -0.60 24.02 -3.31
C GLU A 174 -0.83 22.53 -3.02
N MET A 175 0.20 21.81 -2.57
CA MET A 175 0.07 20.41 -2.17
C MET A 175 -0.85 20.25 -0.95
N GLU A 176 -0.68 21.09 0.07
CA GLU A 176 -1.52 21.05 1.27
C GLU A 176 -3.00 21.29 0.94
N SER A 177 -3.29 22.33 0.15
CA SER A 177 -4.65 22.65 -0.32
C SER A 177 -5.28 21.45 -1.03
N ARG A 178 -4.54 20.81 -1.95
CA ARG A 178 -5.02 19.60 -2.64
C ARG A 178 -5.28 18.42 -1.72
N MET A 179 -4.42 18.23 -0.71
CA MET A 179 -4.59 17.15 0.27
C MET A 179 -5.78 17.38 1.21
N SER A 180 -6.15 18.64 1.46
CA SER A 180 -7.31 19.00 2.29
C SER A 180 -8.65 18.89 1.57
N GLY A 181 -8.73 19.22 0.28
CA GLY A 181 -10.00 19.20 -0.47
C GLY A 181 -10.44 17.79 -0.84
N GLN A 182 -11.68 17.39 -0.52
CA GLN A 182 -12.24 16.09 -0.90
C GLN A 182 -12.97 16.17 -2.25
N ASP A 183 -12.94 15.08 -3.02
CA ASP A 183 -13.74 14.96 -4.24
C ASP A 183 -15.24 14.85 -3.85
N THR A 184 -16.10 15.72 -4.38
CA THR A 184 -17.55 15.73 -4.07
C THR A 184 -18.33 14.94 -5.12
N SER A 185 -19.32 14.16 -4.68
CA SER A 185 -20.24 13.45 -5.58
C SER A 185 -21.08 14.44 -6.38
N PHE A 186 -21.38 14.11 -7.64
CA PHE A 186 -22.35 14.86 -8.45
C PHE A 186 -23.79 14.62 -7.98
N ASP A 187 -24.12 13.35 -7.72
CA ASP A 187 -25.41 12.94 -7.15
C ASP A 187 -25.26 12.82 -5.63
N LEU A 188 -25.35 13.95 -4.94
CA LEU A 188 -25.50 13.94 -3.49
C LEU A 188 -26.94 13.52 -3.16
N PRO A 189 -27.15 12.52 -2.26
CA PRO A 189 -28.49 12.19 -1.81
C PRO A 189 -29.11 13.43 -1.14
N ALA A 190 -30.38 13.68 -1.42
CA ALA A 190 -31.11 14.75 -0.74
C ALA A 190 -31.06 14.48 0.78
N GLY A 191 -30.40 15.36 1.53
CA GLY A 191 -30.38 15.31 2.98
C GLY A 191 -31.81 15.39 3.54
N SER A 192 -32.02 14.79 4.71
CA SER A 192 -33.32 14.75 5.40
C SER A 192 -33.77 16.08 5.98
N ASP A 193 -32.94 17.12 5.94
CA ASP A 193 -33.26 18.46 6.44
C ASP A 193 -33.43 19.44 5.27
N ASP A 194 -34.62 20.01 5.17
CA ASP A 194 -35.13 20.81 4.04
C ASP A 194 -34.44 22.18 3.84
N GLU A 195 -33.39 22.54 4.58
CA GLU A 195 -32.83 23.91 4.57
C GLU A 195 -31.59 24.11 3.67
N GLU A 196 -30.87 23.07 3.26
CA GLU A 196 -29.79 23.17 2.26
C GLU A 196 -29.81 21.97 1.30
N ARG A 197 -30.74 21.99 0.35
CA ARG A 197 -30.69 21.08 -0.80
C ARG A 197 -29.49 21.44 -1.68
N LEU A 198 -28.37 20.75 -1.50
CA LEU A 198 -27.34 20.62 -2.52
C LEU A 198 -27.89 19.78 -3.68
N THR A 199 -28.75 20.38 -4.49
CA THR A 199 -29.37 19.71 -5.63
C THR A 199 -28.35 19.57 -6.75
N ALA A 200 -28.19 18.35 -7.27
CA ALA A 200 -27.37 18.10 -8.45
C ALA A 200 -27.80 19.03 -9.59
N PRO A 201 -26.91 19.62 -10.39
CA PRO A 201 -27.27 20.55 -11.47
C PRO A 201 -28.34 19.99 -12.45
N ALA A 202 -28.41 18.67 -12.62
CA ALA A 202 -29.42 18.01 -13.43
C ALA A 202 -30.86 18.19 -12.91
N SER A 203 -31.06 18.42 -11.61
CA SER A 203 -32.39 18.64 -11.03
C SER A 203 -33.02 19.98 -11.42
N TRP A 204 -32.23 20.92 -11.96
CA TRP A 204 -32.72 22.20 -12.46
C TRP A 204 -33.31 22.13 -13.87
N LEU A 205 -33.16 21.00 -14.55
CA LEU A 205 -33.68 20.76 -15.91
C LEU A 205 -34.99 19.97 -15.94
N ALA A 206 -35.52 19.60 -14.76
CA ALA A 206 -36.75 18.82 -14.60
C ALA A 206 -37.97 19.70 -14.36
#